data_AF-A0A672ND18-F1
#
_entry.id   AF-A0A672ND18-F1
#
_cell.length_a   1.000
_cell.length_b   1.000
_cell.length_c   1.000
_cell.angle_alpha   90.00
_cell.angle_beta   90.00
_cell.angle_gamma   90.00
#
_symmetry.space_group_name_H-M   'P 1'
#
loop_
_entity.id
_entity.type
_entity.pdbx_description
1 polymer ?
#
loop_
_entity_poly.entity_id
_entity_poly.type
_entity_poly.pdbx_seq_one_letter_code
_entity_poly.pdbx_strand_id
1 'polypeptide(L)'
;MCTLRANVTVTDLEDLQLLLQLNIKNNQHLIHTGSITAKVLKWGGNVREFLPHPHYILMADCIYYEQSVEPLVETLKLLAGPETCIICCFEQRTVGVNPEIEKRFFELLLQEFQSEMIPSEKKDPEFNSPDIHILHLRRRVH
;
A
#
# COMPACT_ATOMS: atom_id res chain seq x y z
N MET A 1 -6.50 -10.76 -0.70
CA MET A 1 -7.60 -9.91 -1.23
C MET A 1 -8.41 -10.58 -2.34
N CYS A 2 -7.82 -11.02 -3.45
CA CYS A 2 -8.58 -11.63 -4.57
C CYS A 2 -9.29 -12.94 -4.17
N THR A 3 -8.68 -13.73 -3.28
CA THR A 3 -9.30 -14.91 -2.63
C THR A 3 -10.48 -14.54 -1.72
N LEU A 4 -10.56 -13.29 -1.28
CA LEU A 4 -11.64 -12.71 -0.48
C LEU A 4 -12.63 -11.93 -1.36
N ARG A 5 -12.75 -12.30 -2.64
CA ARG A 5 -13.71 -11.75 -3.61
C ARG A 5 -13.43 -10.32 -4.09
N ALA A 6 -12.25 -9.77 -3.81
CA ALA A 6 -11.88 -8.45 -4.33
C ALA A 6 -11.44 -8.52 -5.80
N ASN A 7 -11.66 -7.43 -6.54
CA ASN A 7 -11.00 -7.17 -7.81
C ASN A 7 -9.71 -6.40 -7.55
N VAL A 8 -8.57 -7.03 -7.83
CA VAL A 8 -7.26 -6.54 -7.38
C VAL A 8 -6.39 -6.19 -8.59
N THR A 9 -5.80 -5.01 -8.54
CA THR A 9 -4.64 -4.67 -9.37
C THR A 9 -3.42 -4.67 -8.47
N VAL A 10 -2.50 -5.62 -8.68
CA VAL A 10 -1.20 -5.61 -8.02
C VAL A 10 -0.21 -4.83 -8.87
N THR A 11 0.57 -3.97 -8.25
CA THR A 11 1.45 -3.06 -8.97
C THR A 11 2.86 -3.06 -8.44
N ASP A 12 3.83 -2.98 -9.35
CA ASP A 12 5.23 -2.79 -9.03
C ASP A 12 5.98 -2.22 -10.25
N LEU A 13 7.31 -2.15 -10.19
CA LEU A 13 8.19 -1.81 -11.31
C LEU A 13 8.08 -2.83 -12.46
N GLU A 14 8.52 -2.43 -13.66
CA GLU A 14 8.52 -3.25 -14.87
C GLU A 14 9.23 -4.60 -14.65
N ASP A 15 10.41 -4.58 -14.04
CA ASP A 15 11.25 -5.77 -13.82
C ASP A 15 10.58 -6.83 -12.93
N LEU A 16 9.57 -6.44 -12.14
CA LEU A 16 8.85 -7.33 -11.23
C LEU A 16 7.56 -7.90 -11.84
N GLN A 17 7.15 -7.43 -13.02
CA GLN A 17 5.90 -7.89 -13.66
C GLN A 17 5.91 -9.39 -13.96
N LEU A 18 7.04 -9.95 -14.41
CA LEU A 18 7.14 -11.39 -14.68
C LEU A 18 6.90 -12.21 -13.41
N LEU A 19 7.45 -11.77 -12.28
CA LEU A 19 7.29 -12.44 -10.98
C LEU A 19 5.83 -12.35 -10.49
N LEU A 20 5.20 -11.18 -10.62
CA LEU A 20 3.79 -10.99 -10.27
C LEU A 20 2.89 -11.91 -11.10
N GLN A 21 3.11 -11.97 -12.42
CA GLN A 21 2.32 -12.84 -13.31
C GLN A 21 2.52 -14.33 -13.00
N LEU A 22 3.73 -14.75 -12.66
CA LEU A 22 4.01 -16.12 -12.22
C LEU A 22 3.23 -16.46 -10.93
N ASN A 23 3.25 -15.56 -9.95
CA ASN A 23 2.52 -15.75 -8.69
C ASN A 23 1.00 -15.77 -8.91
N ILE A 24 0.47 -14.93 -9.79
CA ILE A 24 -0.94 -14.95 -10.18
C ILE A 24 -1.30 -16.31 -10.77
N LYS A 25 -0.53 -16.79 -11.75
CA LYS A 25 -0.78 -18.09 -12.42
C LYS A 25 -0.76 -19.25 -11.43
N ASN A 26 0.23 -19.28 -10.54
CA ASN A 26 0.37 -20.37 -9.56
C ASN A 26 -0.80 -20.40 -8.56
N ASN A 27 -1.37 -19.25 -8.22
CA ASN A 27 -2.44 -19.13 -7.23
C ASN A 27 -3.84 -18.95 -7.85
N GLN A 28 -3.97 -18.96 -9.18
CA GLN A 28 -5.22 -18.68 -9.89
C GLN A 28 -6.35 -19.62 -9.46
N HIS A 29 -6.02 -20.88 -9.13
CA HIS A 29 -6.97 -21.89 -8.67
C HIS A 29 -7.64 -21.55 -7.32
N LEU A 30 -7.05 -20.66 -6.51
CA LEU A 30 -7.60 -20.20 -5.24
C LEU A 30 -8.60 -19.03 -5.42
N ILE A 31 -8.70 -18.48 -6.63
CA ILE A 31 -9.53 -17.31 -6.92
C ILE A 31 -10.86 -17.77 -7.53
N HIS A 32 -11.92 -17.83 -6.71
CA HIS A 32 -13.23 -18.30 -7.16
C HIS A 32 -14.19 -17.19 -7.61
N THR A 33 -14.18 -16.04 -6.92
CA THR A 33 -15.18 -14.97 -7.13
C THR A 33 -14.58 -13.56 -7.19
N GLY A 34 -13.25 -13.45 -7.24
CA GLY A 34 -12.53 -12.18 -7.40
C GLY A 34 -11.74 -12.16 -8.72
N SER A 35 -10.92 -11.12 -8.89
CA SER A 35 -9.99 -11.03 -10.01
C SER A 35 -8.64 -10.47 -9.54
N ILE A 36 -7.59 -10.79 -10.28
CA ILE A 36 -6.28 -10.21 -10.07
C ILE A 36 -5.63 -9.92 -11.42
N THR A 37 -5.00 -8.76 -11.53
CA THR A 37 -4.15 -8.39 -12.67
C THR A 37 -2.89 -7.71 -12.17
N ALA A 38 -1.78 -7.89 -12.87
CA ALA A 38 -0.55 -7.15 -12.60
C ALA A 38 -0.44 -5.99 -13.58
N LYS A 39 -0.03 -4.82 -13.06
CA LYS A 39 0.25 -3.63 -13.86
C LYS A 39 1.51 -2.94 -13.35
N VAL A 40 2.12 -2.14 -14.21
CA VAL A 40 3.28 -1.34 -13.83
C VAL A 40 2.80 -0.05 -13.19
N LEU A 41 3.31 0.26 -12.01
CA LEU A 41 3.10 1.57 -11.39
C LEU A 41 4.40 2.03 -10.73
N LYS A 42 5.14 2.88 -11.45
CA LYS A 42 6.24 3.63 -10.84
C LYS A 42 5.64 4.80 -10.05
N TRP A 43 5.95 4.89 -8.77
CA TRP A 43 5.50 5.99 -7.93
C TRP A 43 5.95 7.35 -8.48
N GLY A 44 5.09 8.35 -8.37
CA GLY A 44 5.22 9.66 -9.00
C GLY A 44 4.88 9.67 -10.49
N GLY A 45 4.49 8.51 -11.05
CA GLY A 45 4.04 8.37 -12.43
C GLY A 45 2.55 8.67 -12.64
N ASN A 46 2.07 8.35 -13.84
CA ASN A 46 0.68 8.55 -14.23
C ASN A 46 -0.22 7.45 -13.63
N VAL A 47 -1.25 7.86 -12.88
CA VAL A 47 -2.18 6.92 -12.22
C VAL A 47 -3.53 6.76 -12.94
N ARG A 48 -3.75 7.42 -14.09
CA ARG A 48 -5.07 7.50 -14.75
C ARG A 48 -5.68 6.13 -15.07
N GLU A 49 -4.85 5.15 -15.38
CA GLU A 49 -5.32 3.79 -15.72
C GLU A 49 -5.79 2.95 -14.51
N PHE A 50 -5.60 3.48 -13.29
CA PHE A 50 -6.05 2.88 -12.03
C PHE A 50 -7.32 3.56 -11.51
N LEU A 51 -7.90 4.48 -12.28
CA LEU A 51 -9.16 5.12 -11.97
C LEU A 51 -10.34 4.31 -12.56
N PRO A 52 -11.54 4.36 -11.94
CA PRO A 52 -11.95 5.19 -10.80
C PRO A 52 -11.21 4.84 -9.50
N HIS A 53 -11.20 5.77 -8.54
CA HIS A 53 -10.51 5.60 -7.26
C HIS A 53 -10.84 4.25 -6.61
N PRO A 54 -9.85 3.45 -6.20
CA PRO A 54 -10.10 2.17 -5.59
C PRO A 54 -10.71 2.35 -4.20
N HIS A 55 -11.55 1.41 -3.78
CA HIS A 55 -12.09 1.38 -2.42
C HIS A 55 -10.97 1.20 -1.37
N TYR A 56 -9.94 0.42 -1.73
CA TYR A 56 -8.81 0.14 -0.87
C TYR A 56 -7.49 0.31 -1.62
N ILE A 57 -6.51 0.90 -0.94
CA ILE A 57 -5.10 0.86 -1.33
C ILE A 57 -4.36 0.11 -0.24
N LEU A 58 -3.61 -0.92 -0.62
CA LEU A 58 -2.78 -1.69 0.29
C LEU A 58 -1.31 -1.40 0.00
N MET A 59 -0.55 -1.12 1.04
CA MET A 59 0.91 -1.01 0.95
C MET A 59 1.51 -1.81 2.11
N ALA A 60 2.50 -2.63 1.79
CA ALA A 60 3.21 -3.46 2.75
C ALA A 60 4.70 -3.24 2.54
N ASP A 61 5.36 -2.70 3.57
CA ASP A 61 6.79 -2.44 3.62
C ASP A 61 7.34 -1.58 2.47
N CYS A 62 6.61 -0.50 2.16
CA CYS A 62 6.97 0.43 1.07
C CYS A 62 7.80 1.64 1.53
N ILE A 63 8.11 1.76 2.83
CA ILE A 63 8.75 2.94 3.43
C ILE A 63 10.20 2.60 3.81
N TYR A 64 11.15 2.76 2.88
CA TYR A 64 12.55 2.36 3.13
C TYR A 64 13.60 3.07 2.26
N TYR A 65 13.21 3.75 1.18
CA TYR A 65 14.13 4.54 0.35
C TYR A 65 13.74 6.02 0.32
N GLU A 66 14.68 6.90 0.66
CA GLU A 66 14.46 8.35 0.72
C GLU A 66 13.90 8.91 -0.60
N GLN A 67 14.45 8.49 -1.75
CA GLN A 67 14.03 8.97 -3.07
C GLN A 67 12.60 8.53 -3.44
N SER A 68 12.04 7.56 -2.72
CA SER A 68 10.70 7.04 -2.97
C SER A 68 9.61 7.76 -2.18
N VAL A 69 9.98 8.52 -1.13
CA VAL A 69 9.03 9.12 -0.18
C VAL A 69 8.06 10.07 -0.88
N GLU A 70 8.56 11.11 -1.54
CA GLU A 70 7.71 12.11 -2.21
C GLU A 70 6.90 11.49 -3.37
N PRO A 71 7.49 10.69 -4.27
CA PRO A 71 6.72 10.00 -5.31
C PRO A 71 5.62 9.08 -4.79
N LEU A 72 5.87 8.37 -3.69
CA LEU A 72 4.88 7.47 -3.07
C LEU A 72 3.71 8.27 -2.50
N VAL A 73 3.98 9.33 -1.73
CA VAL A 73 2.93 10.20 -1.18
C VAL A 73 2.09 10.80 -2.30
N GLU A 74 2.70 11.29 -3.37
CA GLU A 74 1.96 11.87 -4.50
C GLU A 74 1.09 10.83 -5.23
N THR A 75 1.59 9.60 -5.37
CA THR A 75 0.82 8.49 -5.93
C THR A 75 -0.41 8.19 -5.07
N LEU A 76 -0.25 8.13 -3.75
CA LEU A 76 -1.36 7.90 -2.82
C LEU A 76 -2.39 9.04 -2.91
N LYS A 77 -1.95 10.30 -3.03
CA LYS A 77 -2.85 11.46 -3.20
C LYS A 77 -3.69 11.37 -4.47
N LEU A 78 -3.08 10.97 -5.59
CA LEU A 78 -3.77 10.88 -6.87
C LEU A 78 -4.69 9.66 -6.95
N LEU A 79 -4.32 8.54 -6.33
CA LEU A 79 -5.14 7.33 -6.31
C LEU A 79 -6.28 7.41 -5.31
N ALA A 80 -6.07 8.00 -4.13
CA ALA A 80 -7.05 8.00 -3.07
C ALA A 80 -8.15 9.04 -3.29
N GLY A 81 -9.36 8.54 -3.53
CA GLY A 81 -10.59 9.33 -3.54
C GLY A 81 -11.17 9.54 -2.15
N PRO A 82 -12.33 10.21 -2.03
CA PRO A 82 -12.98 10.49 -0.76
C PRO A 82 -13.30 9.24 0.08
N GLU A 83 -13.72 8.16 -0.59
CA GLU A 83 -14.11 6.89 0.06
C GLU A 83 -12.98 5.86 0.13
N THR A 84 -11.79 6.20 -0.39
CA THR A 84 -10.65 5.27 -0.40
C THR A 84 -10.10 5.10 1.02
N CYS A 85 -10.00 3.85 1.47
CA CYS A 85 -9.29 3.49 2.68
C CYS A 85 -7.91 2.95 2.33
N ILE A 86 -6.85 3.59 2.82
CA ILE A 86 -5.49 3.09 2.65
C ILE A 86 -5.13 2.27 3.90
N ILE A 87 -4.64 1.05 3.70
CA ILE A 87 -4.07 0.23 4.76
C ILE A 87 -2.56 0.18 4.53
N CYS A 88 -1.83 0.81 5.45
CA CYS A 88 -0.38 0.90 5.41
C CYS A 88 0.20 -0.01 6.49
N CYS A 89 0.87 -1.07 6.07
CA CYS A 89 1.63 -1.97 6.94
C CYS A 89 3.12 -1.71 6.73
N PHE A 90 3.88 -1.47 7.80
CA PHE A 90 5.32 -1.23 7.72
C PHE A 90 6.04 -1.77 8.95
N GLU A 91 7.29 -2.17 8.77
CA GLU A 91 8.21 -2.49 9.86
C GLU A 91 8.96 -1.22 10.27
N GLN A 92 8.94 -0.88 11.56
CA GLN A 92 9.70 0.24 12.11
C GLN A 92 11.18 -0.13 12.19
N ARG A 93 12.03 0.64 11.51
CA ARG A 93 13.47 0.38 11.46
C ARG A 93 14.24 1.51 12.10
N THR A 94 15.01 1.18 13.14
CA THR A 94 15.74 2.16 13.95
C THR A 94 17.20 2.37 13.54
N VAL A 95 17.65 1.72 12.46
CA VAL A 95 19.06 1.70 12.03
C VAL A 95 19.26 2.51 10.75
N GLY A 96 20.39 3.20 10.65
CA GLY A 96 20.76 3.96 9.46
C GLY A 96 19.86 5.18 9.27
N VAL A 97 19.46 5.43 8.02
CA VAL A 97 18.63 6.57 7.62
C VAL A 97 17.12 6.29 7.70
N ASN A 98 16.71 5.09 8.12
CA ASN A 98 15.31 4.69 8.13
C ASN A 98 14.43 5.56 9.06
N PRO A 99 14.87 5.93 10.28
CA PRO A 99 14.07 6.81 11.14
C PRO A 99 13.73 8.15 10.48
N GLU A 100 14.67 8.75 9.74
CA GLU A 100 14.47 10.00 9.03
C GLU A 100 13.53 9.84 7.83
N ILE A 101 13.65 8.73 7.09
CA ILE A 101 12.78 8.39 5.96
C ILE A 101 11.33 8.20 6.43
N GLU A 102 11.13 7.39 7.49
CA GLU A 102 9.81 7.15 8.09
C GLU A 102 9.18 8.46 8.57
N LYS A 103 9.95 9.27 9.31
CA LYS A 103 9.49 10.58 9.79
C LYS A 103 9.08 11.49 8.63
N ARG A 104 9.91 11.62 7.59
CA ARG A 104 9.64 12.46 6.42
C ARG A 104 8.41 11.98 5.66
N PHE A 105 8.24 10.67 5.52
CA PHE A 105 7.05 10.09 4.91
C PHE A 105 5.78 10.47 5.66
N PHE A 106 5.74 10.29 6.98
CA PHE A 106 4.56 10.65 7.78
C PHE A 106 4.30 12.15 7.81
N GLU A 107 5.33 13.00 7.86
CA GLU A 107 5.18 14.46 7.77
C GLU A 107 4.48 14.91 6.49
N LEU A 108 4.78 14.28 5.35
CA LEU A 108 4.14 14.60 4.07
C LEU A 108 2.74 13.98 3.96
N LEU A 109 2.61 12.71 4.35
CA LEU A 109 1.36 11.97 4.25
C LEU A 109 0.25 12.60 5.11
N LEU A 110 0.58 13.01 6.34
CA LEU A 110 -0.41 13.53 7.29
C LEU A 110 -0.91 14.94 6.95
N GLN A 111 -0.32 15.62 5.98
CA GLN A 111 -0.87 16.88 5.45
C GLN A 111 -2.19 16.66 4.71
N GLU A 112 -2.35 15.49 4.08
CA GLU A 112 -3.49 15.18 3.19
C GLU A 112 -4.39 14.10 3.78
N PHE A 113 -3.84 13.25 4.63
CA PHE A 113 -4.53 12.10 5.21
C PHE A 113 -4.64 12.24 6.73
N GLN A 114 -5.72 11.69 7.29
CA GLN A 114 -5.82 11.35 8.70
C GLN A 114 -5.36 9.91 8.88
N SER A 115 -4.66 9.62 9.98
CA SER A 115 -4.20 8.28 10.32
C SER A 115 -4.81 7.78 11.62
N GLU A 116 -5.10 6.48 11.65
CA GLU A 116 -5.46 5.72 12.84
C GLU A 116 -4.55 4.49 12.92
N MET A 117 -3.87 4.32 14.04
CA MET A 117 -3.06 3.12 14.29
C MET A 117 -3.95 1.97 14.73
N ILE A 118 -3.77 0.81 14.10
CA ILE A 118 -4.49 -0.41 14.44
C ILE A 118 -3.84 -1.06 15.67
N PRO A 119 -4.60 -1.25 16.77
CA PRO A 119 -4.09 -1.92 17.96
C PRO A 119 -3.61 -3.33 17.67
N SER A 120 -2.59 -3.79 18.41
CA SER A 120 -2.01 -5.12 18.22
C SER A 120 -3.01 -6.25 18.43
N GLU A 121 -4.03 -6.06 19.27
CA GLU A 121 -5.09 -7.04 19.53
C GLU A 121 -6.01 -7.27 18.32
N LYS A 122 -6.01 -6.35 17.35
CA LYS A 122 -6.73 -6.50 16.08
C LYS A 122 -5.87 -7.14 14.98
N LYS A 123 -4.58 -7.38 15.24
CA LYS A 123 -3.69 -8.10 14.33
C LYS A 123 -3.89 -9.61 14.51
N ASP A 124 -3.33 -10.37 13.58
CA ASP A 124 -3.33 -11.82 13.71
C ASP A 124 -2.54 -12.25 14.96
N PRO A 125 -3.06 -13.16 15.80
CA PRO A 125 -2.43 -13.54 17.07
C PRO A 125 -1.08 -14.25 16.90
N GLU A 126 -0.85 -14.93 15.77
CA GLU A 126 0.39 -15.62 15.45
C GLU A 126 1.30 -14.76 14.56
N PHE A 127 0.71 -14.08 13.56
CA PHE A 127 1.44 -13.29 12.58
C PHE A 127 1.43 -11.79 12.92
N ASN A 128 1.99 -11.43 14.07
CA ASN A 128 2.21 -10.04 14.48
C ASN A 128 3.59 -9.82 15.12
N SER A 129 4.03 -8.56 15.16
CA SER A 129 5.27 -8.13 15.81
C SER A 129 5.07 -6.74 16.43
N PRO A 130 5.71 -6.42 17.57
CA PRO A 130 5.73 -5.06 18.11
C PRO A 130 6.35 -4.05 17.15
N ASP A 131 7.25 -4.49 16.26
CA ASP A 131 7.94 -3.64 15.29
C ASP A 131 7.15 -3.49 13.97
N ILE A 132 6.07 -4.26 13.77
CA ILE A 132 5.22 -4.17 12.58
C ILE A 132 3.94 -3.40 12.92
N HIS A 133 3.79 -2.24 12.30
CA HIS A 133 2.65 -1.34 12.49
C HIS A 133 1.68 -1.41 11.33
N ILE A 134 0.39 -1.29 11.64
CA ILE A 134 -0.67 -1.17 10.63
C ILE A 134 -1.41 0.14 10.90
N LEU A 135 -1.53 0.97 9.88
CA LEU A 135 -2.27 2.23 9.90
C LEU A 135 -3.43 2.16 8.92
N HIS A 136 -4.58 2.66 9.34
CA HIS A 136 -5.65 3.07 8.43
C HIS A 136 -5.48 4.55 8.12
N LEU A 137 -5.48 4.89 6.83
CA LEU A 137 -5.44 6.28 6.37
C LEU A 137 -6.67 6.59 5.54
N ARG A 138 -7.21 7.79 5.74
CA ARG A 138 -8.33 8.34 4.96
C ARG A 138 -8.04 9.79 4.59
N ARG A 139 -8.48 10.21 3.41
CA ARG A 139 -8.29 11.59 2.96
C ARG A 139 -9.00 12.54 3.94
N ARG A 140 -8.34 13.65 4.31
CA ARG A 140 -8.97 14.68 5.14
C ARG A 140 -10.19 15.25 4.42
N VAL A 141 -11.31 15.34 5.13
CA VAL A 141 -12.46 16.13 4.69
C VAL A 141 -12.24 17.54 5.22
N HIS A 142 -12.14 18.51 4.31
CA HIS A 142 -12.08 19.94 4.63
C HIS A 142 -13.48 20.54 4.65
#